data_AF-A0A818B6D8-F1
#
_entry.id   AF-A0A818B6D8-F1
#
_cell.length_a   1.000
_cell.length_b   1.000
_cell.length_c   1.000
_cell.angle_alpha   90.00
_cell.angle_beta   90.00
_cell.angle_gamma   90.00
#
_symmetry.space_group_name_H-M   'P 1'
#
loop_
_entity.id
_entity.type
_entity.pdbx_description
1 polymer ?
#
loop_
_entity_poly.entity_id
_entity_poly.type
_entity_poly.pdbx_seq_one_letter_code
_entity_poly.pdbx_strand_id
1 'polypeptide(L)'
;MTHQDSASLLTLPVELIHMIFDNLSDFTIICSLRQVCTRLNSIMDAYPGYQELDTLFLCDEVVGCDQIKHIVNALRNNPTLTTIQLRQNAIGAVEVQHLTNALKNNTTLTEFHLNANHIGVDGGEHFADALRNNKTLLTLDLAGAGVGDEGAHLLAFALQDNTTLTTLDLGSNNINAEGAQYLADALRNNTTLTTLNLRVNDIGDLGAKYLAGALQNNARLMTLDLALNDMREEAVEHFIVALRENRTLTTLKFDWYRVEQNLKDRLKNQIKCNKKT
;
A
#
# COMPACT_ATOMS: atom_id res chain seq x y z
N MET A 1 -29.18 -11.82 22.29
CA MET A 1 -30.42 -11.08 22.62
C MET A 1 -30.08 -9.60 22.56
N THR A 2 -30.75 -8.90 21.62
CA THR A 2 -30.99 -7.44 21.49
C THR A 2 -29.76 -6.52 21.67
N HIS A 3 -29.18 -5.87 20.66
CA HIS A 3 -29.79 -4.98 19.64
C HIS A 3 -30.81 -3.98 20.24
N GLN A 4 -30.43 -3.31 21.32
CA GLN A 4 -31.10 -2.11 21.82
C GLN A 4 -30.05 -1.31 22.61
N ASP A 5 -29.65 -0.17 22.04
CA ASP A 5 -29.00 1.00 22.67
C ASP A 5 -28.23 1.86 21.65
N SER A 6 -28.36 1.59 20.35
CA SER A 6 -27.90 2.48 19.26
C SER A 6 -28.90 3.60 18.92
N ALA A 7 -29.97 3.77 19.69
CA ALA A 7 -31.04 4.75 19.44
C ALA A 7 -30.95 6.01 20.32
N SER A 8 -30.10 6.03 21.35
CA SER A 8 -30.06 7.12 22.35
C SER A 8 -29.05 8.24 22.02
N LEU A 9 -28.10 8.01 21.11
CA LEU A 9 -27.14 9.02 20.64
C LEU A 9 -27.66 9.85 19.45
N LEU A 10 -28.79 9.43 18.85
CA LEU A 10 -29.35 10.00 17.62
C LEU A 10 -30.27 11.22 17.81
N THR A 11 -30.54 11.61 19.05
CA THR A 11 -31.44 12.73 19.40
C THR A 11 -30.72 13.90 20.07
N LEU A 12 -29.39 13.83 20.18
CA LEU A 12 -28.64 14.84 20.91
C LEU A 12 -28.40 16.10 20.07
N PRO A 13 -28.55 17.31 20.66
CA PRO A 13 -28.18 18.57 20.03
C PRO A 13 -26.71 18.58 19.59
N VAL A 14 -26.39 19.34 18.53
CA VAL A 14 -25.03 19.46 17.98
C VAL A 14 -24.03 19.85 19.07
N GLU A 15 -24.41 20.70 20.03
CA GLU A 15 -23.54 21.10 21.13
C GLU A 15 -23.13 19.92 22.04
N LEU A 16 -23.98 18.89 22.19
CA LEU A 16 -23.63 17.69 22.95
C LEU A 16 -22.69 16.75 22.19
N ILE A 17 -22.73 16.80 20.84
CA ILE A 17 -21.79 16.07 19.99
C ILE A 17 -20.39 16.67 20.17
N HIS A 18 -20.27 18.01 20.11
CA HIS A 18 -19.01 18.71 20.41
C HIS A 18 -18.44 18.30 21.77
N MET A 19 -19.28 18.21 22.81
CA MET A 19 -18.86 17.84 24.17
C MET A 19 -18.43 16.37 24.32
N ILE A 20 -18.95 15.47 23.46
CA ILE A 20 -18.50 14.06 23.38
C ILE A 20 -17.12 13.98 22.71
N PHE A 21 -16.87 14.79 21.68
CA PHE A 21 -15.56 14.88 21.02
C PHE A 21 -14.51 15.60 21.89
N ASP A 22 -14.89 16.63 22.64
CA ASP A 22 -13.99 17.41 23.51
C ASP A 22 -13.55 16.63 24.77
N ASN A 23 -14.30 15.62 25.21
CA ASN A 23 -13.95 14.75 26.35
C ASN A 23 -13.25 13.45 25.95
N LEU A 24 -13.07 13.20 24.65
CA LEU A 24 -12.29 12.07 24.15
C LEU A 24 -10.86 12.54 23.94
N SER A 25 -10.09 12.59 25.03
CA SER A 25 -8.65 12.88 25.01
C SER A 25 -7.81 11.76 24.36
N ASP A 26 -8.43 10.81 23.67
CA ASP A 26 -7.75 9.66 23.06
C ASP A 26 -7.93 9.65 21.54
N PHE A 27 -6.76 9.64 20.89
CA PHE A 27 -6.45 9.76 19.46
C PHE A 27 -6.97 8.59 18.59
N THR A 28 -8.06 7.94 18.98
CA THR A 28 -8.63 6.78 18.29
C THR A 28 -10.15 6.83 18.32
N ILE A 29 -10.73 7.88 17.74
CA ILE A 29 -12.17 7.86 17.38
C ILE A 29 -12.27 7.23 15.99
N ILE A 30 -11.96 5.94 15.94
CA ILE A 30 -12.20 5.05 14.81
C ILE A 30 -13.12 3.94 15.32
N CYS A 31 -14.11 3.52 14.52
CA CYS A 31 -14.87 2.26 14.60
C CYS A 31 -16.39 2.28 14.92
N SER A 32 -17.15 3.38 14.89
CA SER A 32 -18.62 3.26 15.02
C SER A 32 -19.42 4.22 14.14
N LEU A 33 -19.04 4.35 12.87
CA LEU A 33 -19.45 5.49 12.05
C LEU A 33 -20.14 5.15 10.73
N ARG A 34 -20.88 4.03 10.67
CA ARG A 34 -21.87 3.77 9.61
C ARG A 34 -22.93 4.88 9.46
N GLN A 35 -23.09 5.73 10.48
CA GLN A 35 -23.99 6.91 10.48
C GLN A 35 -23.27 8.26 10.31
N VAL A 36 -21.94 8.32 10.35
CA VAL A 36 -21.20 9.57 10.05
C VAL A 36 -20.93 9.72 8.55
N CYS A 37 -21.03 8.66 7.74
CA CYS A 37 -20.90 8.81 6.28
C CYS A 37 -21.93 9.74 5.64
N THR A 38 -23.12 9.89 6.23
CA THR A 38 -24.11 10.89 5.80
C THR A 38 -23.81 12.31 6.31
N ARG A 39 -22.86 12.47 7.24
CA ARG A 39 -22.41 13.75 7.83
C ARG A 39 -20.91 14.02 7.67
N LEU A 40 -20.15 13.23 6.91
CA LEU A 40 -18.73 13.47 6.65
C LEU A 40 -18.53 14.87 6.04
N ASN A 41 -19.41 15.23 5.10
CA ASN A 41 -19.49 16.56 4.49
C ASN A 41 -19.78 17.63 5.55
N SER A 42 -20.73 17.38 6.47
CA SER A 42 -21.08 18.31 7.55
C SER A 42 -19.97 18.46 8.59
N ILE A 43 -19.19 17.41 8.87
CA ILE A 43 -18.09 17.44 9.85
C ILE A 43 -16.86 18.11 9.26
N MET A 44 -16.51 17.84 7.99
CA MET A 44 -15.40 18.52 7.33
C MET A 44 -15.70 20.00 7.04
N ASP A 45 -16.97 20.35 6.78
CA ASP A 45 -17.39 21.75 6.60
C ASP A 45 -17.59 22.49 7.94
N ALA A 46 -18.00 21.79 9.02
CA ALA A 46 -18.28 22.41 10.33
C ALA A 46 -17.13 22.35 11.34
N TYR A 47 -16.07 21.58 11.09
CA TYR A 47 -14.94 21.43 12.01
C TYR A 47 -13.63 21.97 11.41
N PRO A 48 -13.25 23.23 11.68
CA PRO A 48 -11.99 23.82 11.21
C PRO A 48 -10.73 23.05 11.66
N GLY A 49 -10.82 22.26 12.72
CA GLY A 49 -9.71 21.49 13.29
C GLY A 49 -9.25 20.28 12.46
N TYR A 50 -9.83 20.03 11.27
CA TYR A 50 -9.26 19.03 10.36
C TYR A 50 -7.82 19.36 9.97
N GLN A 51 -7.42 20.64 10.03
CA GLN A 51 -6.05 21.11 9.79
C GLN A 51 -5.01 20.62 10.82
N GLU A 52 -5.46 19.99 11.90
CA GLU A 52 -4.60 19.39 12.93
C GLU A 52 -4.53 17.87 12.80
N LEU A 53 -5.32 17.26 11.91
CA LEU A 53 -5.39 15.81 11.74
C LEU A 53 -4.16 15.31 10.97
N ASP A 54 -3.48 14.31 11.53
CA ASP A 54 -2.36 13.61 10.88
C ASP A 54 -2.80 12.35 10.11
N THR A 55 -3.93 11.76 10.49
CA THR A 55 -4.41 10.46 9.99
C THR A 55 -5.90 10.49 9.65
N LEU A 56 -6.26 10.17 8.41
CA LEU A 56 -7.65 10.00 7.97
C LEU A 56 -7.98 8.53 7.74
N PHE A 57 -8.94 7.98 8.50
CA PHE A 57 -9.40 6.61 8.39
C PHE A 57 -10.86 6.55 7.90
N LEU A 58 -11.09 5.90 6.76
CA LEU A 58 -12.43 5.73 6.17
C LEU A 58 -12.63 4.30 5.64
N CYS A 59 -12.11 3.27 6.31
CA CYS A 59 -12.18 1.89 5.80
C CYS A 59 -13.59 1.27 5.92
N ASP A 60 -13.92 0.38 4.97
CA ASP A 60 -15.19 -0.37 4.91
C ASP A 60 -16.44 0.54 4.75
N GLU A 61 -16.27 1.68 4.09
CA GLU A 61 -17.32 2.66 3.81
C GLU A 61 -17.54 2.81 2.30
N VAL A 62 -18.77 3.00 1.85
CA VAL A 62 -19.00 3.35 0.44
C VAL A 62 -18.56 4.80 0.22
N VAL A 63 -17.32 5.00 -0.22
CA VAL A 63 -16.76 6.30 -0.53
C VAL A 63 -17.24 6.69 -1.93
N GLY A 64 -18.30 7.50 -1.99
CA GLY A 64 -18.81 8.07 -3.24
C GLY A 64 -18.01 9.29 -3.71
N CYS A 65 -18.41 9.83 -4.87
CA CYS A 65 -17.71 10.95 -5.52
C CYS A 65 -17.60 12.21 -4.65
N ASP A 66 -18.58 12.48 -3.77
CA ASP A 66 -18.53 13.66 -2.90
C ASP A 66 -17.49 13.49 -1.78
N GLN A 67 -17.37 12.30 -1.20
CA GLN A 67 -16.32 12.01 -0.21
C GLN A 67 -14.92 12.14 -0.83
N ILE A 68 -14.74 11.69 -2.09
CA ILE A 68 -13.47 11.86 -2.82
C ILE A 68 -13.09 13.34 -2.97
N LYS A 69 -14.05 14.23 -3.27
CA LYS A 69 -13.76 15.68 -3.37
C LYS A 69 -13.21 16.24 -2.07
N HIS A 70 -13.73 15.80 -0.93
CA HIS A 70 -13.25 16.25 0.36
C HIS A 70 -11.86 15.68 0.69
N ILE A 71 -11.60 14.41 0.38
CA ILE A 71 -10.27 13.81 0.54
C ILE A 71 -9.24 14.56 -0.34
N VAL A 72 -9.62 14.89 -1.57
CA VAL A 72 -8.82 15.73 -2.47
C VAL A 72 -8.56 17.11 -1.88
N ASN A 73 -9.56 17.72 -1.25
CA ASN A 73 -9.40 19.00 -0.56
C ASN A 73 -8.42 18.89 0.62
N ALA A 74 -8.52 17.82 1.42
CA ALA A 74 -7.60 17.55 2.52
C ALA A 74 -6.17 17.35 2.01
N LEU A 75 -5.97 16.55 0.95
CA LEU A 75 -4.67 16.37 0.30
C LEU A 75 -4.04 17.68 -0.21
N ARG A 76 -4.84 18.67 -0.57
CA ARG A 76 -4.34 19.95 -1.09
C ARG A 76 -4.03 20.97 0.01
N ASN A 77 -4.83 20.98 1.07
CA ASN A 77 -4.88 22.10 1.99
C ASN A 77 -4.50 21.74 3.43
N ASN A 78 -4.42 20.46 3.78
CA ASN A 78 -4.06 20.04 5.13
C ASN A 78 -2.52 19.95 5.27
N PRO A 79 -1.89 20.80 6.11
CA PRO A 79 -0.44 20.82 6.27
C PRO A 79 0.09 19.71 7.19
N THR A 80 -0.77 19.00 7.92
CA THR A 80 -0.38 17.97 8.90
C THR A 80 -0.74 16.55 8.48
N LEU A 81 -1.60 16.37 7.48
CA LEU A 81 -2.07 15.03 7.07
C LEU A 81 -0.94 14.21 6.46
N THR A 82 -0.51 13.17 7.18
CA THR A 82 0.56 12.24 6.79
C THR A 82 0.03 10.89 6.33
N THR A 83 -1.15 10.47 6.80
CA THR A 83 -1.66 9.11 6.58
C THR A 83 -3.12 9.11 6.13
N ILE A 84 -3.42 8.34 5.08
CA ILE A 84 -4.80 8.08 4.62
C ILE A 84 -5.02 6.58 4.49
N GLN A 85 -6.13 6.09 5.06
CA GLN A 85 -6.58 4.70 4.96
C GLN A 85 -8.00 4.62 4.37
N LEU A 86 -8.10 4.04 3.17
CA LEU A 86 -9.33 3.92 2.38
C LEU A 86 -9.61 2.45 1.98
N ARG A 87 -9.28 1.50 2.85
CA ARG A 87 -9.45 0.08 2.57
C ARG A 87 -10.92 -0.27 2.30
N GLN A 88 -11.18 -1.15 1.32
CA GLN A 88 -12.51 -1.74 1.09
C GLN A 88 -13.64 -0.72 0.87
N ASN A 89 -13.39 0.30 0.03
CA ASN A 89 -14.32 1.40 -0.20
C ASN A 89 -14.96 1.41 -1.60
N ALA A 90 -14.73 0.36 -2.39
CA ALA A 90 -15.14 0.26 -3.78
C ALA A 90 -14.66 1.43 -4.66
N ILE A 91 -13.51 2.02 -4.33
CA ILE A 91 -12.88 3.11 -5.09
C ILE A 91 -12.42 2.57 -6.45
N GLY A 92 -12.82 3.23 -7.54
CA GLY A 92 -12.44 2.90 -8.90
C GLY A 92 -11.33 3.79 -9.46
N ALA A 93 -10.98 3.56 -10.73
CA ALA A 93 -9.96 4.33 -11.43
C ALA A 93 -10.27 5.85 -11.49
N VAL A 94 -11.54 6.22 -11.65
CA VAL A 94 -11.97 7.63 -11.73
C VAL A 94 -11.71 8.36 -10.42
N GLU A 95 -12.07 7.76 -9.29
CA GLU A 95 -11.82 8.31 -7.98
C GLU A 95 -10.30 8.41 -7.70
N VAL A 96 -9.55 7.36 -8.06
CA VAL A 96 -8.08 7.34 -7.95
C VAL A 96 -7.44 8.43 -8.80
N GLN A 97 -7.97 8.74 -9.98
CA GLN A 97 -7.47 9.83 -10.82
C GLN A 97 -7.54 11.18 -10.08
N HIS A 98 -8.64 11.44 -9.38
CA HIS A 98 -8.78 12.67 -8.60
C HIS A 98 -7.80 12.71 -7.41
N LEU A 99 -7.66 11.61 -6.69
CA LEU A 99 -6.75 11.47 -5.55
C LEU A 99 -5.28 11.67 -5.96
N THR A 100 -4.86 10.98 -7.02
CA THR A 100 -3.47 11.03 -7.53
C THR A 100 -3.11 12.39 -8.11
N ASN A 101 -4.06 13.09 -8.75
CA ASN A 101 -3.86 14.47 -9.20
C ASN A 101 -3.61 15.44 -8.04
N ALA A 102 -4.23 15.24 -6.88
CA ALA A 102 -3.92 16.00 -5.67
C ALA A 102 -2.57 15.58 -5.07
N LEU A 103 -2.30 14.27 -5.05
CA LEU A 103 -1.08 13.68 -4.49
C LEU A 103 0.20 14.19 -5.16
N LYS A 104 0.19 14.45 -6.48
CA LYS A 104 1.34 14.97 -7.24
C LYS A 104 2.04 16.16 -6.57
N ASN A 105 1.26 17.08 -6.01
CA ASN A 105 1.74 18.30 -5.37
C ASN A 105 1.61 18.29 -3.85
N ASN A 106 1.06 17.23 -3.27
CA ASN A 106 0.99 17.09 -1.83
C ASN A 106 2.43 16.89 -1.27
N THR A 107 2.72 17.57 -0.16
CA THR A 107 4.04 17.57 0.47
C THR A 107 4.03 17.03 1.90
N THR A 108 2.95 16.39 2.33
CA THR A 108 2.72 16.00 3.73
C THR A 108 2.44 14.51 3.85
N LEU A 109 1.69 13.95 2.91
CA LEU A 109 1.29 12.56 2.91
C LEU A 109 2.51 11.66 2.70
N THR A 110 2.73 10.79 3.67
CA THR A 110 3.78 9.76 3.68
C THR A 110 3.20 8.37 3.49
N GLU A 111 1.94 8.14 3.85
CA GLU A 111 1.29 6.83 3.78
C GLU A 111 -0.09 6.89 3.12
N PHE A 112 -0.29 6.05 2.10
CA PHE A 112 -1.57 5.95 1.42
C PHE A 112 -1.98 4.48 1.23
N HIS A 113 -3.05 4.09 1.92
CA HIS A 113 -3.55 2.72 1.94
C HIS A 113 -4.89 2.64 1.21
N LEU A 114 -4.94 1.96 0.06
CA LEU A 114 -6.16 1.73 -0.73
C LEU A 114 -6.38 0.24 -1.03
N ASN A 115 -5.91 -0.64 -0.17
CA ASN A 115 -6.11 -2.07 -0.34
C ASN A 115 -7.58 -2.49 -0.46
N ALA A 116 -7.81 -3.56 -1.24
CA ALA A 116 -9.11 -4.14 -1.53
C ALA A 116 -10.13 -3.14 -2.11
N ASN A 117 -9.69 -2.33 -3.07
CA ASN A 117 -10.52 -1.47 -3.92
C ASN A 117 -10.52 -1.96 -5.38
N HIS A 118 -11.32 -1.35 -6.26
CA HIS A 118 -11.44 -1.74 -7.67
C HIS A 118 -10.66 -0.78 -8.58
N ILE A 119 -9.41 -0.53 -8.22
CA ILE A 119 -8.55 0.50 -8.83
C ILE A 119 -8.25 0.15 -10.30
N GLY A 120 -7.96 -1.12 -10.58
CA GLY A 120 -7.69 -1.60 -11.92
C GLY A 120 -6.36 -1.10 -12.51
N VAL A 121 -6.13 -1.46 -13.77
CA VAL A 121 -4.93 -1.06 -14.54
C VAL A 121 -4.84 0.46 -14.67
N ASP A 122 -5.94 1.12 -15.05
CA ASP A 122 -6.00 2.59 -15.23
C ASP A 122 -5.65 3.34 -13.93
N GLY A 123 -6.11 2.83 -12.78
CA GLY A 123 -5.72 3.40 -11.50
C GLY A 123 -4.24 3.18 -11.17
N GLY A 124 -3.65 2.05 -11.59
CA GLY A 124 -2.21 1.82 -11.57
C GLY A 124 -1.42 2.85 -12.40
N GLU A 125 -1.92 3.19 -13.60
CA GLU A 125 -1.36 4.27 -14.43
C GLU A 125 -1.37 5.62 -13.71
N HIS A 126 -2.49 5.97 -13.08
CA HIS A 126 -2.62 7.22 -12.33
C HIS A 126 -1.67 7.30 -11.13
N PHE A 127 -1.46 6.20 -10.41
CA PHE A 127 -0.44 6.14 -9.36
C PHE A 127 0.97 6.26 -9.92
N ALA A 128 1.28 5.58 -11.03
CA ALA A 128 2.58 5.70 -11.68
C ALA A 128 2.91 7.15 -12.06
N ASP A 129 1.97 7.86 -12.66
CA ASP A 129 2.13 9.27 -13.02
C ASP A 129 2.29 10.18 -11.78
N ALA A 130 1.55 9.92 -10.70
CA ALA A 130 1.73 10.66 -9.46
C ALA A 130 3.08 10.40 -8.78
N LEU A 131 3.55 9.15 -8.74
CA LEU A 131 4.80 8.76 -8.09
C LEU A 131 6.05 9.36 -8.76
N ARG A 132 6.01 9.66 -10.07
CA ARG A 132 7.13 10.36 -10.74
C ARG A 132 7.35 11.77 -10.17
N ASN A 133 6.26 12.43 -9.76
CA ASN A 133 6.26 13.82 -9.31
C ASN A 133 6.28 13.97 -7.79
N ASN A 134 5.50 13.14 -7.08
CA ASN A 134 5.43 13.20 -5.63
C ASN A 134 6.77 12.80 -4.99
N LYS A 135 7.23 13.60 -4.02
CA LYS A 135 8.51 13.40 -3.32
C LYS A 135 8.33 13.22 -1.81
N THR A 136 7.16 12.80 -1.35
CA THR A 136 6.86 12.67 0.09
C THR A 136 6.29 11.32 0.46
N LEU A 137 5.61 10.64 -0.48
CA LEU A 137 5.03 9.35 -0.22
C LEU A 137 6.13 8.31 0.00
N LEU A 138 6.04 7.63 1.14
CA LEU A 138 6.96 6.58 1.59
C LEU A 138 6.33 5.20 1.48
N THR A 139 5.01 5.10 1.70
CA THR A 139 4.25 3.85 1.69
C THR A 139 3.02 3.97 0.80
N LEU A 140 2.90 3.03 -0.13
CA LEU A 140 1.72 2.86 -0.97
C LEU A 140 1.23 1.42 -0.87
N ASP A 141 0.00 1.23 -0.35
CA ASP A 141 -0.66 -0.07 -0.28
C ASP A 141 -1.79 -0.16 -1.32
N LEU A 142 -1.57 -1.00 -2.33
CA LEU A 142 -2.51 -1.34 -3.40
C LEU A 142 -2.83 -2.84 -3.38
N ALA A 143 -2.73 -3.52 -2.24
CA ALA A 143 -3.02 -4.95 -2.17
C ALA A 143 -4.49 -5.23 -2.57
N GLY A 144 -4.76 -6.21 -3.44
CA GLY A 144 -6.14 -6.53 -3.83
C GLY A 144 -6.80 -5.46 -4.71
N ALA A 145 -6.01 -4.64 -5.41
CA ALA A 145 -6.51 -3.49 -6.17
C ALA A 145 -6.78 -3.78 -7.67
N GLY A 146 -6.44 -4.99 -8.14
CA GLY A 146 -6.65 -5.41 -9.53
C GLY A 146 -5.73 -4.73 -10.54
N VAL A 147 -4.52 -4.36 -10.12
CA VAL A 147 -3.55 -3.61 -10.95
C VAL A 147 -3.04 -4.42 -12.15
N GLY A 148 -2.89 -5.75 -12.02
CA GLY A 148 -2.43 -6.63 -13.09
C GLY A 148 -0.98 -6.37 -13.54
N ASP A 149 -0.53 -7.11 -14.56
CA ASP A 149 0.83 -6.97 -15.11
C ASP A 149 1.07 -5.60 -15.74
N GLU A 150 0.10 -5.06 -16.46
CA GLU A 150 0.21 -3.75 -17.12
C GLU A 150 0.28 -2.61 -16.09
N GLY A 151 -0.54 -2.64 -15.04
CA GLY A 151 -0.41 -1.66 -13.98
C GLY A 151 0.92 -1.82 -13.22
N ALA A 152 1.40 -3.06 -13.03
CA ALA A 152 2.73 -3.31 -12.45
C ALA A 152 3.86 -2.79 -13.34
N HIS A 153 3.73 -2.88 -14.68
CA HIS A 153 4.64 -2.28 -15.64
C HIS A 153 4.76 -0.77 -15.44
N LEU A 154 3.61 -0.08 -15.39
CA LEU A 154 3.57 1.37 -15.26
C LEU A 154 4.14 1.84 -13.93
N LEU A 155 3.78 1.15 -12.83
CA LEU A 155 4.36 1.40 -11.51
C LEU A 155 5.87 1.15 -11.51
N ALA A 156 6.34 0.03 -12.09
CA ALA A 156 7.76 -0.28 -12.22
C ALA A 156 8.52 0.83 -12.96
N PHE A 157 7.97 1.33 -14.07
CA PHE A 157 8.57 2.44 -14.80
C PHE A 157 8.67 3.69 -13.93
N ALA A 158 7.63 4.04 -13.18
CA ALA A 158 7.66 5.18 -12.26
C ALA A 158 8.69 5.01 -11.12
N LEU A 159 8.87 3.78 -10.62
CA LEU A 159 9.85 3.46 -9.57
C LEU A 159 11.31 3.65 -10.01
N GLN A 160 11.61 3.65 -11.31
CA GLN A 160 12.97 3.90 -11.79
C GLN A 160 13.44 5.32 -11.45
N ASP A 161 12.51 6.29 -11.49
CA ASP A 161 12.78 7.71 -11.22
C ASP A 161 12.32 8.15 -9.82
N ASN A 162 11.46 7.36 -9.15
CA ASN A 162 11.01 7.69 -7.82
C ASN A 162 12.13 7.43 -6.79
N THR A 163 12.42 8.47 -5.99
CA THR A 163 13.51 8.47 -5.00
C THR A 163 12.99 8.62 -3.57
N THR A 164 11.73 8.26 -3.30
CA THR A 164 11.12 8.49 -1.97
C THR A 164 10.36 7.30 -1.46
N LEU A 165 9.67 6.56 -2.32
CA LEU A 165 8.90 5.38 -1.93
C LEU A 165 9.83 4.32 -1.37
N THR A 166 9.50 3.85 -0.17
CA THR A 166 10.25 2.84 0.59
C THR A 166 9.49 1.53 0.72
N THR A 167 8.15 1.59 0.67
CA THR A 167 7.26 0.45 0.82
C THR A 167 6.20 0.47 -0.27
N LEU A 168 6.09 -0.63 -1.00
CA LEU A 168 5.05 -0.86 -1.99
C LEU A 168 4.39 -2.22 -1.74
N ASP A 169 3.08 -2.22 -1.55
CA ASP A 169 2.27 -3.44 -1.47
C ASP A 169 1.44 -3.64 -2.74
N LEU A 170 1.73 -4.74 -3.44
CA LEU A 170 1.05 -5.21 -4.63
C LEU A 170 0.56 -6.65 -4.45
N GLY A 171 0.32 -7.10 -3.21
CA GLY A 171 -0.24 -8.43 -2.99
C GLY A 171 -1.64 -8.59 -3.59
N SER A 172 -2.04 -9.78 -4.03
CA SER A 172 -3.38 -10.02 -4.59
C SER A 172 -3.75 -9.14 -5.80
N ASN A 173 -2.83 -8.93 -6.75
CA ASN A 173 -3.04 -8.07 -7.91
C ASN A 173 -3.03 -8.79 -9.26
N ASN A 174 -3.08 -10.13 -9.27
CA ASN A 174 -3.00 -10.94 -10.51
C ASN A 174 -1.76 -10.63 -11.34
N ILE A 175 -0.62 -10.40 -10.67
CA ILE A 175 0.67 -10.19 -11.31
C ILE A 175 1.30 -11.55 -11.59
N ASN A 176 1.73 -11.80 -12.82
CA ASN A 176 2.41 -13.03 -13.21
C ASN A 176 3.91 -12.79 -13.44
N ALA A 177 4.57 -13.73 -14.13
CA ALA A 177 6.00 -13.63 -14.44
C ALA A 177 6.37 -12.38 -15.26
N GLU A 178 5.48 -11.88 -16.12
CA GLU A 178 5.68 -10.66 -16.93
C GLU A 178 5.69 -9.40 -16.07
N GLY A 179 4.66 -9.18 -15.23
CA GLY A 179 4.65 -8.05 -14.30
C GLY A 179 5.81 -8.12 -13.29
N ALA A 180 6.17 -9.32 -12.84
CA ALA A 180 7.36 -9.52 -11.99
C ALA A 180 8.67 -9.16 -12.72
N GLN A 181 8.75 -9.36 -14.03
CA GLN A 181 9.91 -8.94 -14.83
C GLN A 181 10.05 -7.41 -14.82
N TYR A 182 8.97 -6.67 -15.04
CA TYR A 182 9.01 -5.21 -15.02
C TYR A 182 9.43 -4.67 -13.66
N LEU A 183 8.85 -5.21 -12.57
CA LEU A 183 9.25 -4.87 -11.21
C LEU A 183 10.74 -5.19 -10.95
N ALA A 184 11.22 -6.34 -11.43
CA ALA A 184 12.63 -6.72 -11.32
C ALA A 184 13.55 -5.73 -12.07
N ASP A 185 13.17 -5.30 -13.27
CA ASP A 185 13.93 -4.34 -14.06
C ASP A 185 14.02 -2.98 -13.33
N ALA A 186 12.93 -2.53 -12.70
CA ALA A 186 12.94 -1.32 -11.88
C ALA A 186 13.82 -1.46 -10.63
N LEU A 187 13.73 -2.61 -9.94
CA LEU A 187 14.53 -2.87 -8.73
C LEU A 187 16.05 -2.84 -8.99
N ARG A 188 16.53 -3.11 -10.21
CA ARG A 188 17.98 -3.03 -10.50
C ARG A 188 18.55 -1.63 -10.29
N ASN A 189 17.74 -0.60 -10.53
CA ASN A 189 18.16 0.80 -10.48
C ASN A 189 17.53 1.58 -9.31
N ASN A 190 16.39 1.13 -8.80
CA ASN A 190 15.74 1.82 -7.68
C ASN A 190 16.60 1.73 -6.42
N THR A 191 16.82 2.89 -5.79
CA THR A 191 17.72 3.04 -4.64
C THR A 191 17.00 3.34 -3.30
N THR A 192 15.67 3.28 -3.27
CA THR A 192 14.88 3.72 -2.10
C THR A 192 13.91 2.68 -1.57
N LEU A 193 13.43 1.79 -2.43
CA LEU A 193 12.48 0.75 -2.05
C LEU A 193 13.18 -0.28 -1.15
N THR A 194 12.69 -0.40 0.07
CA THR A 194 13.19 -1.33 1.09
C THR A 194 12.26 -2.52 1.28
N THR A 195 10.96 -2.33 1.00
CA THR A 195 9.93 -3.35 1.17
C THR A 195 9.07 -3.43 -0.08
N LEU A 196 8.99 -4.64 -0.64
CA LEU A 196 8.08 -4.98 -1.73
C LEU A 196 7.26 -6.21 -1.33
N ASN A 197 5.94 -6.06 -1.30
CA ASN A 197 5.02 -7.15 -1.07
C ASN A 197 4.34 -7.54 -2.39
N LEU A 198 4.47 -8.81 -2.77
CA LEU A 198 3.90 -9.42 -3.96
C LEU A 198 3.13 -10.71 -3.60
N ARG A 199 2.72 -10.86 -2.34
CA ARG A 199 2.02 -12.04 -1.85
C ARG A 199 0.72 -12.31 -2.62
N VAL A 200 0.33 -13.57 -2.81
CA VAL A 200 -0.93 -13.95 -3.48
C VAL A 200 -0.99 -13.39 -4.91
N ASN A 201 -0.02 -13.76 -5.74
CA ASN A 201 0.02 -13.43 -7.16
C ASN A 201 0.35 -14.72 -7.93
N ASP A 202 0.53 -14.65 -9.26
CA ASP A 202 0.80 -15.81 -10.13
C ASP A 202 2.23 -15.75 -10.70
N ILE A 203 3.20 -15.30 -9.89
CA ILE A 203 4.57 -14.98 -10.33
C ILE A 203 5.32 -16.22 -10.86
N GLY A 204 5.16 -17.37 -10.20
CA GLY A 204 5.81 -18.63 -10.58
C GLY A 204 7.35 -18.60 -10.55
N ASP A 205 7.96 -19.71 -10.98
CA ASP A 205 9.43 -19.86 -10.97
C ASP A 205 10.13 -18.88 -11.92
N LEU A 206 9.51 -18.56 -13.05
CA LEU A 206 10.05 -17.62 -14.03
C LEU A 206 10.09 -16.17 -13.49
N GLY A 207 9.01 -15.70 -12.86
CA GLY A 207 9.00 -14.38 -12.24
C GLY A 207 9.97 -14.30 -11.07
N ALA A 208 10.09 -15.38 -10.29
CA ALA A 208 11.08 -15.49 -9.22
C ALA A 208 12.53 -15.37 -9.73
N LYS A 209 12.83 -15.98 -10.89
CA LYS A 209 14.13 -15.84 -11.56
C LYS A 209 14.46 -14.38 -11.86
N TYR A 210 13.50 -13.62 -12.38
CA TYR A 210 13.72 -12.20 -12.68
C TYR A 210 13.98 -11.38 -11.40
N LEU A 211 13.15 -11.56 -10.38
CA LEU A 211 13.30 -10.88 -9.09
C LEU A 211 14.64 -11.23 -8.42
N ALA A 212 15.01 -12.52 -8.41
CA ALA A 212 16.31 -12.95 -7.89
C ALA A 212 17.47 -12.33 -8.68
N GLY A 213 17.39 -12.28 -10.01
CA GLY A 213 18.39 -11.61 -10.84
C GLY A 213 18.54 -10.11 -10.53
N ALA A 214 17.45 -9.40 -10.23
CA ALA A 214 17.50 -8.01 -9.81
C ALA A 214 18.20 -7.82 -8.45
N LEU A 215 17.92 -8.72 -7.50
CA LEU A 215 18.50 -8.67 -6.16
C LEU A 215 20.01 -8.86 -6.13
N GLN A 216 20.62 -9.49 -7.14
CA GLN A 216 22.08 -9.63 -7.22
C GLN A 216 22.79 -8.27 -7.13
N ASN A 217 22.20 -7.23 -7.73
CA ASN A 217 22.80 -5.90 -7.80
C ASN A 217 22.01 -4.85 -7.01
N ASN A 218 20.76 -5.13 -6.63
CA ASN A 218 20.01 -4.24 -5.76
C ASN A 218 20.62 -4.24 -4.34
N ALA A 219 20.97 -3.06 -3.85
CA ALA A 219 21.60 -2.88 -2.53
C ALA A 219 20.68 -2.13 -1.55
N ARG A 220 19.36 -2.26 -1.68
CA ARG A 220 18.38 -1.46 -0.91
C ARG A 220 17.19 -2.25 -0.40
N LEU A 221 16.67 -3.17 -1.20
CA LEU A 221 15.55 -4.01 -0.79
C LEU A 221 16.00 -4.90 0.38
N MET A 222 15.23 -4.81 1.46
CA MET A 222 15.44 -5.55 2.70
C MET A 222 14.38 -6.63 2.88
N THR A 223 13.16 -6.36 2.43
CA THR A 223 12.00 -7.24 2.57
C THR A 223 11.34 -7.49 1.21
N LEU A 224 11.24 -8.77 0.85
CA LEU A 224 10.48 -9.24 -0.30
C LEU A 224 9.50 -10.32 0.15
N ASP A 225 8.20 -10.06 0.02
CA ASP A 225 7.15 -11.04 0.32
C ASP A 225 6.61 -11.66 -0.96
N LEU A 226 6.86 -12.95 -1.15
CA LEU A 226 6.40 -13.73 -2.29
C LEU A 226 5.58 -14.95 -1.84
N ALA A 227 5.05 -14.97 -0.61
CA ALA A 227 4.19 -16.09 -0.21
C ALA A 227 2.96 -16.18 -1.13
N LEU A 228 2.45 -17.38 -1.38
CA LEU A 228 1.32 -17.67 -2.27
C LEU A 228 1.54 -17.21 -3.72
N ASN A 229 2.61 -17.70 -4.37
CA ASN A 229 2.97 -17.35 -5.76
C ASN A 229 3.30 -18.56 -6.67
N ASP A 230 2.81 -19.74 -6.29
CA ASP A 230 3.02 -21.02 -6.99
C ASP A 230 4.49 -21.35 -7.33
N MET A 231 5.42 -20.89 -6.51
CA MET A 231 6.84 -21.15 -6.70
C MET A 231 7.25 -22.53 -6.16
N ARG A 232 8.25 -23.13 -6.79
CA ARG A 232 8.81 -24.45 -6.47
C ARG A 232 10.31 -24.32 -6.17
N GLU A 233 11.04 -25.42 -6.30
CA GLU A 233 12.46 -25.50 -5.97
C GLU A 233 13.35 -24.65 -6.88
N GLU A 234 13.02 -24.55 -8.17
CA GLU A 234 13.77 -23.75 -9.14
C GLU A 234 13.87 -22.27 -8.72
N ALA A 235 12.75 -21.69 -8.26
CA ALA A 235 12.76 -20.34 -7.70
C ALA A 235 13.70 -20.19 -6.50
N VAL A 236 13.72 -21.17 -5.59
CA VAL A 236 14.60 -21.16 -4.41
C VAL A 236 16.06 -21.21 -4.82
N GLU A 237 16.41 -22.00 -5.83
CA GLU A 237 17.77 -22.06 -6.37
C GLU A 237 18.22 -20.70 -6.93
N HIS A 238 17.35 -20.00 -7.66
CA HIS A 238 17.64 -18.65 -8.15
C HIS A 238 17.94 -17.67 -7.01
N PHE A 239 17.15 -17.67 -5.94
CA PHE A 239 17.41 -16.82 -4.77
C PHE A 239 18.70 -17.23 -4.04
N ILE A 240 19.01 -18.51 -3.90
CA ILE A 240 20.29 -18.96 -3.30
C ILE A 240 21.48 -18.42 -4.08
N VAL A 241 21.44 -18.45 -5.42
CA VAL A 241 22.49 -17.89 -6.26
C VAL A 241 22.56 -16.37 -6.09
N ALA A 242 21.43 -15.68 -6.16
CA ALA A 242 21.37 -14.23 -6.07
C ALA A 242 21.89 -13.68 -4.74
N LEU A 243 21.52 -14.33 -3.63
CA LEU A 243 21.90 -13.89 -2.29
C LEU A 243 23.37 -14.20 -1.96
N ARG A 244 24.17 -14.74 -2.89
CA ARG A 244 25.63 -14.88 -2.69
C ARG A 244 26.31 -13.52 -2.75
N GLU A 245 25.79 -12.64 -3.58
CA GLU A 245 26.30 -11.28 -3.78
C GLU A 245 25.46 -10.25 -3.02
N ASN A 246 24.14 -10.45 -2.93
CA ASN A 246 23.27 -9.55 -2.18
C ASN A 246 23.60 -9.58 -0.66
N ARG A 247 23.68 -8.39 -0.05
CA ARG A 247 23.93 -8.21 1.39
C ARG A 247 22.81 -7.49 2.15
N THR A 248 21.75 -7.07 1.46
CA THR A 248 20.72 -6.20 2.04
C THR A 248 19.41 -6.89 2.33
N LEU A 249 19.06 -7.94 1.57
CA LEU A 249 17.82 -8.67 1.78
C LEU A 249 17.91 -9.48 3.07
N THR A 250 17.10 -9.09 4.06
CA THR A 250 17.04 -9.71 5.38
C THR A 250 15.75 -10.50 5.61
N THR A 251 14.73 -10.26 4.78
CA THR A 251 13.45 -10.95 4.86
C THR A 251 13.00 -11.36 3.47
N LEU A 252 12.97 -12.66 3.22
CA LEU A 252 12.34 -13.26 2.05
C LEU A 252 11.25 -14.21 2.54
N LYS A 253 9.99 -13.90 2.23
CA LYS A 253 8.86 -14.79 2.55
C LYS A 253 8.50 -15.59 1.31
N PHE A 254 8.30 -16.88 1.53
CA PHE A 254 8.17 -17.89 0.50
C PHE A 254 7.24 -18.99 1.00
N ASP A 255 6.58 -19.67 0.08
CA ASP A 255 5.79 -20.84 0.41
C ASP A 255 6.66 -22.09 0.48
N TRP A 256 6.78 -22.63 1.69
CA TRP A 256 7.72 -23.72 1.96
C TRP A 256 7.15 -25.12 1.67
N TYR A 257 5.87 -25.25 1.31
CA TYR A 257 5.20 -26.56 1.28
C TYR A 257 5.68 -27.47 0.14
N ARG A 258 6.27 -26.92 -0.93
CA ARG A 258 6.78 -27.67 -2.10
C ARG A 258 8.31 -27.69 -2.23
N VAL A 259 9.03 -27.34 -1.16
CA VAL A 259 10.49 -27.20 -1.19
C VAL A 259 11.13 -28.23 -0.26
N GLU A 260 12.16 -28.93 -0.72
CA GLU A 260 12.96 -29.82 0.12
C GLU A 260 13.64 -29.06 1.28
N GLN A 261 13.74 -29.72 2.44
CA GLN A 261 14.27 -29.11 3.66
C GLN A 261 15.71 -28.56 3.51
N ASN A 262 16.55 -29.25 2.74
CA ASN A 262 17.93 -28.82 2.46
C ASN A 262 17.96 -27.42 1.82
N LEU A 263 17.14 -27.19 0.78
CA LEU A 263 17.07 -25.91 0.09
C LEU A 263 16.56 -24.79 1.00
N LYS A 264 15.57 -25.09 1.86
CA LYS A 264 15.08 -24.14 2.87
C LYS A 264 16.20 -23.69 3.80
N ASP A 265 16.96 -24.64 4.33
CA ASP A 265 18.01 -24.36 5.30
C ASP A 265 19.14 -23.55 4.64
N ARG A 266 19.53 -23.89 3.41
CA ARG A 266 20.51 -23.10 2.63
C ARG A 266 20.07 -21.66 2.45
N LEU A 267 18.85 -21.44 1.97
CA LEU A 267 18.31 -20.10 1.75
C LEU A 267 18.18 -19.29 3.06
N LYS A 268 17.63 -19.91 4.12
CA LYS A 268 17.50 -19.28 5.45
C LYS A 268 18.85 -18.89 6.04
N ASN A 269 19.86 -19.74 5.90
CA ASN A 269 21.21 -19.45 6.37
C ASN A 269 21.81 -18.24 5.63
N GLN A 270 21.58 -18.13 4.33
CA GLN A 270 22.06 -17.01 3.53
C GLN A 270 21.40 -15.68 3.91
N ILE A 271 20.07 -15.69 4.11
CA ILE A 271 19.34 -14.53 4.63
C ILE A 271 19.83 -14.14 6.04
N LYS A 272 20.13 -15.13 6.89
CA LYS A 272 20.68 -14.89 8.23
C LYS A 272 22.06 -14.24 8.20
N CYS A 273 22.90 -14.54 7.19
CA CYS A 273 24.18 -13.87 7.01
C CYS A 273 24.00 -12.37 6.72
N ASN A 274 23.01 -12.01 5.89
CA ASN A 274 22.70 -10.61 5.58
C ASN A 274 22.17 -9.80 6.78
N LYS A 275 21.61 -10.45 7.82
CA LYS A 275 21.18 -9.77 9.06
C LYS A 275 22.33 -9.35 9.98
N LYS A 276 23.55 -9.83 9.72
CA LYS A 276 24.71 -9.61 10.59
C LYS A 276 25.66 -8.53 10.07
N THR A 277 25.42 -8.04 8.86
CA THR A 277 26.17 -6.98 8.16
C THR A 277 25.46 -5.65 8.30
#